data_AF-A0A6C0DPY2-F1
#
_entry.id   AF-A0A6C0DPY2-F1
#
_cell.length_a   1.000
_cell.length_b   1.000
_cell.length_c   1.000
_cell.angle_alpha   90.00
_cell.angle_beta   90.00
_cell.angle_gamma   90.00
#
_symmetry.space_group_name_H-M   'P 1'
#
loop_
_entity.id
_entity.type
_entity.pdbx_description
1 polymer ?
#
loop_
_entity_poly.entity_id
_entity_poly.type
_entity_poly.pdbx_seq_one_letter_code
_entity_poly.pdbx_strand_id
1 'polypeptide(L)'
;MDLFYTIVLSIAIIVLILMLTYIGLQMSKPSVMVPSFPPTYNTCPDFWAVQGNVCVIPTSLGKNVGSIYSGNSLILNSKNTNGLSTDLKTIDFTDANWGTGTSLKCNQQVWANTWGILFDGITNFNGC
;
A
#
# COMPACT_ATOMS: atom_id res chain seq x y z
N MET A 1 34.40 40.10 39.19
CA MET A 1 34.68 39.45 37.88
C MET A 1 33.59 38.45 37.51
N ASP A 2 32.79 38.01 38.48
CA ASP A 2 31.89 36.86 38.33
C ASP A 2 30.61 37.18 37.54
N LEU A 3 30.14 38.44 37.59
CA LEU A 3 28.86 38.82 36.99
C LEU A 3 28.92 38.87 35.45
N PHE A 4 30.02 39.34 34.88
CA PHE A 4 30.24 39.34 33.43
C PHE A 4 30.36 37.92 32.87
N TYR A 5 31.16 37.05 33.50
CA TYR A 5 31.31 35.66 33.06
C TYR A 5 30.01 34.87 33.22
N THR A 6 29.26 35.09 34.29
CA THR A 6 27.96 34.43 34.52
C THR A 6 26.93 34.82 33.45
N ILE A 7 26.87 36.11 33.09
CA ILE A 7 25.98 36.58 32.02
C ILE A 7 26.37 35.92 30.68
N VAL A 8 27.64 35.95 30.29
CA VAL A 8 28.10 35.36 29.03
C VAL A 8 27.82 33.86 28.98
N LEU A 9 28.10 33.14 30.07
CA LEU A 9 27.93 31.69 30.14
C LEU A 9 26.45 31.29 30.14
N SER A 10 25.58 32.06 30.80
CA SER A 10 24.12 31.84 30.75
C SER A 10 23.54 32.03 29.35
N ILE A 11 23.96 33.08 28.62
CA ILE A 11 23.52 33.34 27.24
C ILE A 11 23.99 32.23 26.31
N ALA A 12 25.23 31.78 26.43
CA ALA A 12 25.78 30.70 25.60
C ALA A 12 25.00 29.39 25.74
N ILE A 13 24.58 29.04 26.95
CA ILE A 13 23.76 27.84 27.21
C ILE A 13 22.38 27.97 26.57
N ILE A 14 21.72 29.12 26.69
CA ILE A 14 20.40 29.35 26.10
C ILE A 14 20.47 29.22 24.57
N VAL A 15 21.48 29.83 23.94
CA VAL A 15 21.69 29.73 22.48
C VAL A 15 21.95 28.28 22.05
N LEU A 16 22.75 27.54 22.81
CA LEU A 16 23.03 26.13 22.53
C LEU A 16 21.75 25.28 22.57
N ILE A 17 20.90 25.46 23.57
CA ILE A 17 19.62 24.74 23.68
C ILE A 17 18.71 25.06 22.49
N LEU A 18 18.62 26.33 22.08
CA LEU A 18 17.83 26.75 20.92
C LEU A 18 18.32 26.12 19.60
N MET A 19 19.64 26.03 19.40
CA MET A 19 20.19 25.38 18.21
C MET A 19 19.90 23.87 18.18
N LEU A 20 20.09 23.18 19.30
CA LEU A 20 19.85 21.74 19.38
C LEU A 20 18.37 21.39 19.22
N THR A 21 17.47 22.18 19.80
CA THR A 21 16.02 22.01 19.62
C THR A 21 15.60 22.24 18.17
N TYR A 22 16.14 23.25 17.49
CA TYR A 22 15.87 23.48 16.07
C TYR A 22 16.28 22.29 15.19
N ILE A 23 17.48 21.74 15.41
CA ILE A 23 17.97 20.56 14.67
C ILE A 23 17.08 19.34 14.98
N GLY A 24 16.71 19.13 16.24
CA GLY A 24 15.82 18.04 16.65
C GLY A 24 14.44 18.11 15.98
N LEU A 25 13.86 19.32 15.86
CA LEU A 25 12.59 19.52 15.16
C LEU A 25 12.69 19.24 13.66
N GLN A 26 13.82 19.56 13.02
CA GLN A 26 14.03 19.28 11.61
C GLN A 26 14.29 17.79 11.34
N MET A 27 14.92 17.07 12.27
CA MET A 27 15.09 15.62 12.20
C MET A 27 13.80 14.85 12.50
N SER A 28 12.89 15.43 13.29
CA SER A 28 11.59 14.81 13.63
C SER A 28 10.61 14.79 12.46
N LYS A 29 10.85 15.59 11.41
CA LYS A 29 10.08 15.49 10.18
C LYS A 29 10.63 14.32 9.36
N PRO A 30 9.86 13.24 9.13
CA PRO A 30 10.28 12.23 8.17
C PRO A 30 10.36 12.90 6.79
N SER A 31 11.58 13.20 6.34
CA SER A 31 11.87 13.76 5.01
C SER A 31 11.86 12.71 3.91
N VAL A 32 11.53 11.46 4.25
CA VAL A 32 11.56 10.37 3.31
C VAL A 32 10.11 10.03 3.00
N MET A 33 9.67 10.51 1.84
CA MET A 33 8.82 9.72 0.96
C MET A 33 9.59 8.42 0.71
N VAL A 34 9.58 7.50 1.69
CA VAL A 34 10.10 6.15 1.46
C VAL A 34 9.17 5.64 0.36
N PRO A 35 9.65 5.42 -0.87
CA PRO A 35 8.78 4.82 -1.87
C PRO A 35 8.28 3.54 -1.22
N SER A 36 6.98 3.46 -1.04
CA SER A 36 6.46 2.48 -0.11
C SER A 36 6.89 1.11 -0.57
N PHE A 37 7.55 0.38 0.31
CA PHE A 37 8.14 -0.88 -0.05
C PHE A 37 7.03 -1.95 -0.13
N PRO A 38 7.00 -2.79 -1.19
CA PRO A 38 7.95 -2.89 -2.30
C PRO A 38 7.72 -1.86 -3.43
N PRO A 39 8.80 -1.39 -4.11
CA PRO A 39 8.73 -0.35 -5.16
C PRO A 39 8.00 -0.81 -6.43
N THR A 40 7.87 -2.13 -6.61
CA THR A 40 7.11 -2.75 -7.68
C THR A 40 6.14 -3.72 -7.03
N TYR A 41 4.86 -3.56 -7.34
CA TYR A 41 3.80 -4.47 -6.91
C TYR A 41 3.45 -5.40 -8.07
N ASN A 42 3.06 -6.62 -7.75
CA ASN A 42 2.60 -7.55 -8.77
C ASN A 42 1.27 -7.04 -9.34
N THR A 43 1.05 -7.26 -10.64
CA THR A 43 -0.19 -6.84 -11.33
C THR A 43 -1.37 -7.76 -11.02
N CYS A 44 -1.07 -8.98 -10.57
CA CYS A 44 -2.04 -10.01 -10.23
C CYS A 44 -1.82 -10.53 -8.81
N PRO A 45 -2.86 -11.10 -8.17
CA PRO A 45 -2.71 -11.79 -6.91
C PRO A 45 -1.69 -12.93 -6.96
N ASP A 46 -1.14 -13.30 -5.81
CA ASP A 46 -0.07 -14.29 -5.78
C ASP A 46 -0.54 -15.65 -6.31
N PHE A 47 0.32 -16.32 -7.08
CA PHE A 47 0.03 -17.60 -7.76
C PHE A 47 -1.03 -17.56 -8.86
N TRP A 48 -1.58 -16.39 -9.19
CA TRP A 48 -2.47 -16.24 -10.34
C TRP A 48 -1.66 -16.11 -11.63
N ALA A 49 -2.14 -16.71 -12.71
CA ALA A 49 -1.45 -16.64 -13.99
C ALA A 49 -1.76 -15.29 -14.68
N VAL A 50 -0.74 -14.69 -15.27
CA VAL A 50 -0.88 -13.44 -16.05
C VAL A 50 -1.05 -13.80 -17.52
N GLN A 51 -2.09 -13.28 -18.17
CA GLN A 51 -2.29 -13.40 -19.61
C GLN A 51 -2.39 -11.99 -20.21
N GLY A 52 -1.28 -11.46 -20.69
CA GLY A 52 -1.22 -10.07 -21.15
C GLY A 52 -1.40 -9.10 -19.97
N ASN A 53 -2.49 -8.34 -19.98
CA ASN A 53 -2.82 -7.36 -18.94
C ASN A 53 -3.92 -7.82 -17.97
N VAL A 54 -4.35 -9.08 -18.09
CA VAL A 54 -5.40 -9.66 -17.24
C VAL A 54 -4.88 -10.83 -16.42
N CYS A 55 -5.51 -11.06 -15.28
CA CYS A 55 -5.19 -12.12 -14.35
C CYS A 55 -6.20 -13.26 -14.50
N VAL A 56 -5.71 -14.47 -14.74
CA VAL A 56 -6.53 -15.67 -14.88
C VAL A 56 -6.94 -16.17 -13.50
N ILE A 57 -8.25 -16.35 -13.31
CA ILE A 57 -8.81 -16.86 -12.06
C ILE A 57 -8.45 -18.35 -11.96
N PRO A 58 -7.73 -18.78 -10.90
CA PRO A 58 -7.39 -20.19 -10.70
C PRO A 58 -8.66 -21.02 -10.47
N THR A 59 -8.61 -22.33 -10.75
CA THR A 59 -9.73 -23.24 -10.45
C THR A 59 -9.99 -23.33 -8.94
N SER A 60 -11.13 -23.89 -8.50
CA SER A 60 -11.48 -23.99 -7.07
C SER A 60 -10.48 -24.78 -6.21
N LEU A 61 -9.59 -25.56 -6.82
CA LEU A 61 -8.49 -26.28 -6.16
C LEU A 61 -7.13 -25.57 -6.30
N GLY A 62 -7.12 -24.42 -6.96
CA GLY A 62 -5.95 -23.59 -7.17
C GLY A 62 -5.45 -22.96 -5.87
N LYS A 63 -4.23 -22.43 -5.92
CA LYS A 63 -3.67 -21.68 -4.79
C LYS A 63 -4.29 -20.30 -4.73
N ASN A 64 -4.41 -19.77 -3.52
CA ASN A 64 -4.79 -18.38 -3.29
C ASN A 64 -6.14 -17.98 -3.93
N VAL A 65 -7.13 -18.87 -3.84
CA VAL A 65 -8.49 -18.63 -4.33
C VAL A 65 -9.41 -18.04 -3.26
N GLY A 66 -9.01 -18.08 -2.00
CA GLY A 66 -9.79 -17.56 -0.89
C GLY A 66 -11.24 -18.08 -0.89
N SER A 67 -12.21 -17.19 -0.74
CA SER A 67 -13.64 -17.47 -0.70
C SER A 67 -14.38 -17.14 -2.01
N ILE A 68 -13.69 -17.03 -3.15
CA ILE A 68 -14.31 -16.68 -4.45
C ILE A 68 -15.15 -17.82 -5.08
N TYR A 69 -15.13 -19.00 -4.47
CA TYR A 69 -15.88 -20.17 -4.90
C TYR A 69 -16.88 -20.61 -3.82
N SER A 70 -18.09 -20.95 -4.23
CA SER A 70 -19.04 -21.73 -3.43
C SER A 70 -19.13 -23.13 -4.03
N GLY A 71 -18.40 -24.08 -3.43
CA GLY A 71 -18.13 -25.38 -4.04
C GLY A 71 -17.26 -25.24 -5.30
N ASN A 72 -17.77 -25.68 -6.45
CA ASN A 72 -17.08 -25.56 -7.75
C ASN A 72 -17.54 -24.33 -8.57
N SER A 73 -18.52 -23.57 -8.06
CA SER A 73 -19.10 -22.43 -8.77
C SER A 73 -18.42 -21.13 -8.35
N LEU A 74 -17.94 -20.36 -9.33
CA LEU A 74 -17.39 -19.02 -9.10
C LEU A 74 -18.51 -18.07 -8.68
N ILE A 75 -18.35 -17.36 -7.55
CA ILE A 75 -19.34 -16.41 -7.04
C ILE A 75 -19.03 -14.96 -7.38
N LEU A 76 -17.87 -14.71 -7.99
CA LEU A 76 -17.54 -13.39 -8.56
C LEU A 76 -18.47 -13.06 -9.72
N ASN A 77 -18.87 -11.79 -9.80
CA ASN A 77 -19.71 -11.24 -10.85
C ASN A 77 -19.37 -9.75 -11.05
N SER A 78 -19.88 -9.14 -12.11
CA SER A 78 -19.58 -7.74 -12.45
C SER A 78 -20.08 -6.70 -11.42
N LYS A 79 -20.87 -7.11 -10.40
CA LYS A 79 -21.28 -6.21 -9.30
C LYS A 79 -20.30 -6.23 -8.12
N ASN A 80 -19.61 -7.34 -7.89
CA ASN A 80 -18.69 -7.50 -6.76
C ASN A 80 -17.22 -7.46 -7.16
N THR A 81 -16.92 -7.50 -8.45
CA THR A 81 -15.56 -7.54 -9.00
C THR A 81 -15.50 -6.71 -10.27
N ASN A 82 -14.74 -5.62 -10.22
CA ASN A 82 -14.51 -4.77 -11.37
C ASN A 82 -13.53 -5.44 -12.34
N GLY A 83 -13.70 -5.19 -13.65
CA GLY A 83 -12.85 -5.79 -14.69
C GLY A 83 -13.00 -7.30 -14.87
N LEU A 84 -14.03 -7.94 -14.28
CA LEU A 84 -14.27 -9.37 -14.43
C LEU A 84 -14.83 -9.71 -15.81
N SER A 85 -14.16 -10.63 -16.52
CA SER A 85 -14.68 -11.34 -17.67
C SER A 85 -15.10 -12.75 -17.26
N THR A 86 -16.41 -13.02 -17.26
CA THR A 86 -16.97 -14.34 -16.90
C THR A 86 -16.67 -15.41 -17.93
N ASP A 87 -16.60 -15.03 -19.21
CA ASP A 87 -16.39 -15.98 -20.31
C ASP A 87 -14.94 -16.49 -20.35
N LEU A 88 -13.99 -15.58 -20.09
CA LEU A 88 -12.56 -15.90 -20.07
C LEU A 88 -12.06 -16.32 -18.68
N LYS A 89 -12.87 -16.13 -17.63
CA LYS A 89 -12.46 -16.31 -16.22
C LYS A 89 -11.21 -15.50 -15.89
N THR A 90 -11.21 -14.23 -16.30
CA THR A 90 -10.10 -13.30 -16.07
C THR A 90 -10.58 -12.05 -15.37
N ILE A 91 -9.69 -11.39 -14.63
CA ILE A 91 -9.93 -10.09 -14.02
C ILE A 91 -8.88 -9.11 -14.56
N ASP A 92 -9.34 -7.97 -15.07
CA ASP A 92 -8.51 -6.82 -15.37
C ASP A 92 -8.44 -5.90 -14.14
N PHE A 93 -7.31 -5.92 -13.44
CA PHE A 93 -7.07 -5.02 -12.31
C PHE A 93 -6.69 -3.60 -12.77
N THR A 94 -6.48 -3.35 -14.06
CA THR A 94 -6.27 -1.99 -14.58
C THR A 94 -7.55 -1.30 -15.03
N ASP A 95 -8.70 -1.98 -14.91
CA ASP A 95 -10.01 -1.44 -15.25
C ASP A 95 -10.29 -0.14 -14.48
N ALA A 96 -10.79 0.88 -15.19
CA ALA A 96 -11.04 2.22 -14.64
C ALA A 96 -12.03 2.23 -13.46
N ASN A 97 -12.89 1.21 -13.34
CA ASN A 97 -13.83 1.07 -12.23
C ASN A 97 -13.13 0.74 -10.91
N TRP A 98 -11.87 0.30 -10.91
CA TRP A 98 -11.07 0.20 -9.68
C TRP A 98 -10.70 1.56 -9.11
N GLY A 99 -10.71 2.63 -9.90
CA GLY A 99 -10.34 3.99 -9.51
C GLY A 99 -9.07 4.48 -10.19
N THR A 100 -8.47 5.54 -9.67
CA THR A 100 -7.22 6.11 -10.22
C THR A 100 -6.18 6.37 -9.14
N GLY A 101 -4.90 6.28 -9.51
CA GLY A 101 -3.77 6.53 -8.61
C GLY A 101 -3.79 5.61 -7.38
N THR A 102 -3.74 6.21 -6.19
CA THR A 102 -3.69 5.47 -4.91
C THR A 102 -5.01 4.76 -4.58
N SER A 103 -6.16 5.34 -4.95
CA SER A 103 -7.49 4.75 -4.68
C SER A 103 -7.72 3.41 -5.39
N LEU A 104 -7.13 3.26 -6.59
CA LEU A 104 -7.15 2.01 -7.35
C LEU A 104 -6.54 0.87 -6.53
N LYS A 105 -5.37 1.09 -5.95
CA LYS A 105 -4.68 0.09 -5.11
C LYS A 105 -5.52 -0.24 -3.87
N CYS A 106 -6.14 0.76 -3.22
CA CYS A 106 -6.90 0.52 -2.00
C CYS A 106 -8.15 -0.32 -2.26
N ASN A 107 -8.86 -0.03 -3.35
CA ASN A 107 -10.05 -0.80 -3.71
C ASN A 107 -9.70 -2.26 -4.05
N GLN A 108 -8.56 -2.49 -4.74
CA GLN A 108 -8.05 -3.83 -5.00
C GLN A 108 -7.66 -4.56 -3.72
N GLN A 109 -7.05 -3.85 -2.75
CA GLN A 109 -6.71 -4.42 -1.45
C GLN A 109 -7.95 -4.82 -0.66
N VAL A 110 -8.95 -3.94 -0.61
CA VAL A 110 -10.21 -4.17 0.09
C VAL A 110 -10.93 -5.37 -0.53
N TRP A 111 -10.95 -5.46 -1.86
CA TRP A 111 -11.51 -6.61 -2.55
C TRP A 111 -10.74 -7.90 -2.22
N ALA A 112 -9.41 -7.89 -2.31
CA ALA A 112 -8.58 -9.06 -2.00
C ALA A 112 -8.81 -9.53 -0.56
N ASN A 113 -8.85 -8.62 0.41
CA ASN A 113 -9.15 -8.91 1.81
C ASN A 113 -10.56 -9.45 2.02
N THR A 114 -11.57 -8.89 1.32
CA THR A 114 -12.97 -9.36 1.40
C THR A 114 -13.09 -10.82 0.97
N TRP A 115 -12.29 -11.23 -0.02
CA TRP A 115 -12.27 -12.59 -0.55
C TRP A 115 -11.17 -13.48 0.06
N GLY A 116 -10.37 -12.98 1.00
CA GLY A 116 -9.27 -13.74 1.61
C GLY A 116 -8.18 -14.16 0.60
N ILE A 117 -7.91 -13.32 -0.39
CA ILE A 117 -6.86 -13.50 -1.40
C ILE A 117 -5.61 -12.72 -0.98
N LEU A 118 -4.44 -13.37 -1.05
CA LEU A 118 -3.14 -12.73 -0.91
C LEU A 118 -2.80 -11.98 -2.19
N PHE A 119 -2.61 -10.67 -2.08
CA PHE A 119 -2.18 -9.83 -3.18
C PHE A 119 -0.92 -9.08 -2.77
N ASP A 120 0.23 -9.76 -2.83
CA ASP A 120 1.51 -9.15 -2.48
C ASP A 120 1.86 -8.01 -3.45
N GLY A 121 2.17 -6.85 -2.88
CA GLY A 121 2.37 -5.59 -3.59
C GLY A 121 1.29 -4.53 -3.33
N ILE A 122 0.09 -4.91 -2.87
CA ILE A 122 -0.94 -3.97 -2.45
C ILE A 122 -1.05 -3.99 -0.92
N THR A 123 -0.11 -3.33 -0.26
CA THR A 123 -0.04 -3.25 1.21
C THR A 123 -0.49 -1.89 1.71
N ASN A 124 -0.86 -1.84 3.00
CA ASN A 124 -1.17 -0.61 3.75
C ASN A 124 0.04 0.35 3.92
N PHE A 125 1.18 0.03 3.30
CA PHE A 125 2.31 0.92 3.20
C PHE A 125 2.23 1.77 1.91
N ASN A 126 1.53 1.28 0.87
CA ASN A 126 1.46 1.89 -0.48
C ASN A 126 0.47 3.07 -0.61
N GLY A 127 0.05 3.69 0.50
CA GLY A 127 -0.86 4.84 0.51
C GLY A 127 -2.34 4.49 0.63
N CYS A 128 -2.61 3.24 0.98
CA CYS A 128 -3.82 2.78 1.66
C CYS A 128 -3.44 2.52 3.12
#